data_AF-A0AAJ6B2K0-F1
#
_entry.id   AF-A0AAJ6B2K0-F1
#
_cell.length_a   1.000
_cell.length_b   1.000
_cell.length_c   1.000
_cell.angle_alpha   90.00
_cell.angle_beta   90.00
_cell.angle_gamma   90.00
#
_symmetry.space_group_name_H-M   'P 1'
#
loop_
_entity.id
_entity.type
_entity.pdbx_description
1 polymer ?
#
loop_
_entity_poly.entity_id
_entity_poly.type
_entity_poly.pdbx_seq_one_letter_code
_entity_poly.pdbx_strand_id
1 'polypeptide(L)'
;MPRKISTDEGRAALAAVAAVDAPARAELATAVRYLLQLLAEKAPGNSVEVRVPPFGAVQVIEGPRHTRGTPPNVVETDATTWIALATGTQSWADAVAAGRILASGTRADLTAVLPVRP
;
A
#
# COMPACT_ATOMS: atom_id res chain seq x y z
N MET A 1 3.85 15.97 -8.68
CA MET A 1 3.53 14.53 -8.51
C MET A 1 4.75 13.73 -8.90
N PRO A 2 5.15 12.68 -8.15
CA PRO A 2 6.19 11.77 -8.62
C PRO A 2 5.82 11.20 -9.99
N ARG A 3 6.83 10.90 -10.81
CA ARG A 3 6.64 10.30 -12.14
C ARG A 3 5.85 8.98 -12.02
N LYS A 4 4.87 8.78 -12.91
CA LYS A 4 4.12 7.51 -13.01
C LYS A 4 5.10 6.37 -13.33
N ILE A 5 5.05 5.30 -12.54
CA ILE A 5 5.81 4.07 -12.80
C ILE A 5 5.07 3.28 -13.87
N SER A 6 5.77 2.89 -14.93
CA SER A 6 5.18 2.10 -16.01
C SER A 6 4.87 0.68 -15.54
N THR A 7 3.90 0.01 -16.16
CA THR A 7 3.56 -1.37 -15.81
C THR A 7 4.73 -2.32 -15.98
N ASP A 8 5.55 -2.13 -17.02
CA ASP A 8 6.73 -2.97 -17.26
C ASP A 8 7.82 -2.76 -16.21
N GLU A 9 8.11 -1.50 -15.85
CA GLU A 9 9.04 -1.16 -14.76
C GLU A 9 8.56 -1.71 -13.41
N GLY A 10 7.26 -1.56 -13.12
CA GLY A 10 6.64 -2.07 -11.90
C GLY A 10 6.71 -3.60 -11.80
N ARG A 11 6.40 -4.32 -12.88
CA ARG A 11 6.51 -5.78 -12.94
C ARG A 11 7.96 -6.26 -12.84
N ALA A 12 8.90 -5.59 -13.51
CA ALA A 12 10.31 -5.92 -13.40
C ALA A 12 10.81 -5.80 -11.95
N ALA A 13 10.42 -4.72 -11.26
CA ALA A 13 10.78 -4.53 -9.85
C ALA A 13 10.16 -5.58 -8.93
N LEU A 14 8.90 -5.97 -9.16
CA LEU A 14 8.26 -7.04 -8.39
C LEU A 14 8.94 -8.40 -8.61
N ALA A 15 9.32 -8.71 -9.85
CA ALA A 15 10.07 -9.91 -10.17
C ALA A 15 11.46 -9.90 -9.51
N ALA A 16 12.17 -8.77 -9.55
CA ALA A 16 13.47 -8.61 -8.90
C ALA A 16 13.37 -8.77 -7.37
N VAL A 17 12.32 -8.24 -6.75
CA VAL A 17 12.05 -8.41 -5.31
C VAL A 17 11.74 -9.86 -4.96
N ALA A 18 10.97 -10.56 -5.78
CA ALA A 18 10.60 -11.96 -5.52
C ALA A 18 11.75 -12.96 -5.74
N ALA A 19 12.77 -12.59 -6.51
CA ALA A 19 13.86 -13.49 -6.88
C ALA A 19 14.94 -13.65 -5.81
N VAL A 20 14.98 -12.79 -4.78
CA VAL A 20 16.04 -12.76 -3.77
C VAL A 20 15.48 -12.44 -2.37
N ASP A 21 16.11 -12.95 -1.33
CA ASP A 21 15.69 -12.70 0.06
C ASP A 21 15.93 -11.25 0.51
N ALA A 22 16.97 -10.60 -0.05
CA ALA A 22 17.39 -9.24 0.31
C ALA A 22 17.49 -8.37 -0.97
N PRO A 23 16.37 -7.83 -1.47
CA PRO A 23 16.36 -7.04 -2.68
C PRO A 23 17.07 -5.69 -2.51
N ALA A 24 17.59 -5.17 -3.62
CA ALA A 24 18.17 -3.83 -3.63
C ALA A 24 17.11 -2.79 -3.22
N ARG A 25 17.53 -1.79 -2.44
CA ARG A 25 16.63 -0.72 -1.95
C ARG A 25 15.85 -0.03 -3.06
N ALA A 26 16.46 0.12 -4.24
CA ALA A 26 15.83 0.73 -5.41
C ALA A 26 14.65 -0.12 -5.93
N GLU A 27 14.83 -1.43 -6.08
CA GLU A 27 13.78 -2.36 -6.52
C GLU A 27 12.63 -2.40 -5.52
N LEU A 28 12.95 -2.46 -4.22
CA LEU A 28 11.95 -2.42 -3.17
C LEU A 28 11.14 -1.12 -3.19
N ALA A 29 11.82 0.03 -3.37
CA ALA A 29 11.16 1.33 -3.49
C ALA A 29 10.24 1.40 -4.71
N THR A 30 10.68 0.90 -5.87
CA THR A 30 9.90 0.88 -7.10
C THR A 30 8.68 -0.03 -6.97
N ALA A 31 8.84 -1.25 -6.45
CA ALA A 31 7.74 -2.18 -6.23
C ALA A 31 6.67 -1.61 -5.28
N VAL A 32 7.09 -1.05 -4.13
CA VAL A 32 6.17 -0.42 -3.17
C VAL A 32 5.41 0.74 -3.80
N ARG A 33 6.12 1.68 -4.43
CA ARG A 33 5.50 2.88 -5.03
C ARG A 33 4.57 2.53 -6.18
N TYR A 34 4.93 1.52 -6.97
CA TYR A 34 4.09 1.03 -8.06
C TYR A 34 2.78 0.43 -7.52
N LEU A 35 2.83 -0.42 -6.50
CA LEU A 35 1.62 -0.98 -5.90
C LEU A 35 0.76 0.08 -5.21
N LEU A 36 1.37 1.08 -4.56
CA LEU A 36 0.64 2.23 -3.99
C LEU A 36 -0.04 3.06 -5.10
N GLN A 37 0.63 3.25 -6.24
CA GLN A 37 0.05 3.89 -7.41
C GLN A 37 -1.18 3.12 -7.91
N LEU A 38 -1.07 1.79 -8.06
CA LEU A 38 -2.21 0.95 -8.46
C LEU A 38 -3.37 1.02 -7.46
N LEU A 39 -3.08 1.09 -6.15
CA LEU A 39 -4.12 1.28 -5.14
C LEU A 39 -4.85 2.62 -5.34
N ALA A 40 -4.10 3.71 -5.54
CA ALA A 40 -4.66 5.04 -5.78
C ALA A 40 -5.47 5.12 -7.09
N GLU A 41 -5.05 4.40 -8.12
CA GLU A 41 -5.79 4.29 -9.39
C GLU A 41 -7.06 3.46 -9.23
N LYS A 42 -7.02 2.36 -8.47
CA LYS A 42 -8.16 1.46 -8.22
C LYS A 42 -9.22 2.07 -7.31
N ALA A 43 -8.80 2.83 -6.29
CA ALA A 43 -9.68 3.41 -5.29
C ALA A 43 -9.29 4.87 -5.01
N PRO A 44 -9.53 5.79 -5.97
CA PRO A 44 -9.19 7.20 -5.81
C PRO A 44 -9.93 7.79 -4.60
N GLY A 45 -9.30 8.76 -3.93
CA GLY A 45 -9.92 9.44 -2.81
C GLY A 45 -8.94 10.11 -1.86
N ASN A 46 -9.46 10.59 -0.73
CA ASN A 46 -8.72 11.36 0.25
C ASN A 46 -9.18 11.11 1.69
N SER A 47 -9.89 10.00 1.91
CA SER A 47 -10.44 9.68 3.22
C SER A 47 -9.51 8.78 4.02
N VAL A 48 -8.67 7.97 3.36
CA VAL A 48 -7.72 7.04 3.99
C VAL A 48 -6.31 7.28 3.46
N GLU A 49 -5.36 7.46 4.36
CA GLU A 49 -3.93 7.54 4.03
C GLU A 49 -3.27 6.17 4.22
N VAL A 50 -2.60 5.66 3.19
CA VAL A 50 -1.79 4.44 3.26
C VAL A 50 -0.33 4.81 3.21
N ARG A 51 0.44 4.41 4.23
CA ARG A 51 1.86 4.70 4.40
C ARG A 51 2.69 3.42 4.39
N VAL A 52 3.78 3.47 3.64
CA VAL A 52 4.80 2.40 3.61
C VAL A 52 6.18 3.04 3.76
N PRO A 53 6.58 3.42 5.00
CA PRO A 53 7.87 4.04 5.23
C PRO A 53 9.04 3.09 4.91
N PRO A 54 10.16 3.61 4.37
CA PRO A 54 10.43 5.00 3.98
C PRO A 54 10.05 5.32 2.53
N PHE A 55 9.28 4.46 1.85
CA PHE A 55 9.19 4.45 0.39
C PHE A 55 8.09 5.35 -0.17
N GLY A 56 6.93 5.46 0.49
CA GLY A 56 5.88 6.36 0.02
C GLY A 56 4.59 6.31 0.83
N ALA A 57 3.65 7.16 0.43
CA ALA A 57 2.29 7.19 0.93
C ALA A 57 1.32 7.63 -0.17
N VAL A 58 0.07 7.17 -0.12
CA VAL A 58 -1.02 7.58 -1.01
C VAL A 58 -2.30 7.83 -0.23
N GLN A 59 -3.17 8.65 -0.82
CA GLN A 59 -4.51 8.90 -0.32
C GLN A 59 -5.50 8.15 -1.23
N VAL A 60 -6.39 7.38 -0.61
CA VAL A 60 -7.33 6.48 -1.29
C VAL A 60 -8.71 6.58 -0.64
N ILE A 61 -9.69 5.96 -1.29
CA ILE A 61 -11.07 5.81 -0.82
C ILE A 61 -11.80 7.15 -0.71
N GLU A 62 -12.89 7.27 -1.47
CA GLU A 62 -13.73 8.47 -1.44
C GLU A 62 -14.43 8.65 -0.09
N GLY A 63 -14.68 9.91 0.25
CA GLY A 63 -15.55 10.32 1.34
C GLY A 63 -14.93 11.45 2.16
N PRO A 64 -15.53 11.78 3.31
CA PRO A 64 -15.14 12.96 4.07
C PRO A 64 -13.72 12.80 4.59
N ARG A 65 -13.00 13.92 4.61
CA ARG A 65 -11.80 14.04 5.43
C ARG A 65 -12.19 13.93 6.90
N HIS A 66 -11.26 13.43 7.70
CA HIS A 66 -11.41 13.46 9.15
C HIS A 66 -11.71 14.91 9.62
N THR A 67 -12.60 15.04 10.58
CA THR A 67 -12.89 16.33 11.23
C THR A 67 -12.19 16.39 12.58
N ARG A 68 -12.04 17.60 13.13
CA ARG A 68 -11.47 17.81 14.46
C ARG A 68 -12.23 16.94 15.47
N GLY A 69 -11.51 16.13 16.24
CA GLY A 69 -12.08 15.21 17.24
C GLY A 69 -12.23 13.76 16.78
N THR A 70 -12.04 13.47 15.49
CA THR A 70 -11.94 12.10 14.98
C THR A 70 -10.49 11.77 14.59
N PRO A 71 -9.96 10.58 14.96
CA PRO A 71 -8.66 10.15 14.49
C PRO A 71 -8.62 10.10 12.95
N PRO A 72 -7.52 10.48 12.31
CA PRO A 72 -7.37 10.35 10.86
C PRO A 72 -7.42 8.87 10.46
N ASN A 73 -8.01 8.55 9.31
CA ASN A 73 -7.95 7.18 8.80
C ASN A 73 -6.56 6.94 8.19
N VAL A 74 -5.72 6.20 8.90
CA VAL A 74 -4.34 5.91 8.50
C VAL A 74 -4.13 4.41 8.57
N VAL A 75 -3.51 3.87 7.52
CA VAL A 75 -2.97 2.51 7.46
C VAL A 75 -1.46 2.65 7.28
N GLU A 76 -0.68 2.09 8.19
CA GLU A 76 0.78 2.06 8.10
C GLU A 76 1.29 0.63 8.23
N THR A 77 2.21 0.24 7.35
CA THR A 77 2.82 -1.10 7.35
C THR A 77 4.21 -1.06 6.69
N ASP A 78 4.99 -2.12 6.84
CA ASP A 78 6.30 -2.25 6.20
C ASP A 78 6.19 -2.66 4.72
N ALA A 79 7.30 -2.56 3.99
CA ALA A 79 7.33 -2.85 2.56
C ALA A 79 7.01 -4.31 2.21
N THR A 80 7.47 -5.27 3.02
CA THR A 80 7.25 -6.69 2.77
C THR A 80 5.77 -7.04 2.97
N THR A 81 5.19 -6.58 4.08
CA THR A 81 3.76 -6.76 4.35
C THR A 81 2.90 -6.07 3.28
N TRP A 82 3.25 -4.85 2.86
CA TRP A 82 2.55 -4.14 1.79
C TRP A 82 2.55 -4.92 0.47
N ILE A 83 3.72 -5.42 0.03
CA ILE A 83 3.82 -6.20 -1.21
C ILE A 83 2.96 -7.45 -1.13
N ALA A 84 2.98 -8.17 0.01
CA ALA A 84 2.19 -9.38 0.19
C ALA A 84 0.67 -9.13 0.13
N LEU A 85 0.21 -8.05 0.78
CA LEU A 85 -1.19 -7.61 0.74
C LEU A 85 -1.63 -7.17 -0.66
N ALA A 86 -0.82 -6.34 -1.32
CA ALA A 86 -1.13 -5.75 -2.61
C ALA A 86 -1.11 -6.79 -3.75
N THR A 87 -0.30 -7.84 -3.63
CA THR A 87 -0.24 -8.97 -4.57
C THR A 87 -1.16 -10.14 -4.19
N GLY A 88 -1.66 -10.17 -2.95
CA GLY A 88 -2.61 -11.16 -2.47
C GLY A 88 -1.99 -12.45 -1.93
N THR A 89 -0.68 -12.47 -1.65
CA THR A 89 -0.01 -13.60 -0.98
C THR A 89 -0.29 -13.64 0.52
N GLN A 90 -0.74 -12.52 1.11
CA GLN A 90 -1.23 -12.44 2.48
C GLN A 90 -2.57 -11.70 2.51
N SER A 91 -3.53 -12.18 3.30
CA SER A 91 -4.81 -11.50 3.47
C SER A 91 -4.70 -10.33 4.43
N TRP A 92 -5.60 -9.35 4.28
CA TRP A 92 -5.71 -8.22 5.21
C TRP A 92 -5.95 -8.69 6.66
N ALA A 93 -6.91 -9.61 6.84
CA ALA A 93 -7.26 -10.14 8.16
C ALA A 93 -6.06 -10.80 8.85
N ASP A 94 -5.27 -11.61 8.12
CA ASP A 94 -4.09 -12.27 8.69
C ASP A 94 -2.99 -11.27 9.08
N ALA A 95 -2.81 -10.21 8.28
CA ALA A 95 -1.84 -9.16 8.59
C ALA A 95 -2.23 -8.33 9.82
N VAL A 96 -3.52 -8.01 9.97
CA VAL A 96 -4.05 -7.37 11.19
C VAL A 96 -3.90 -8.28 12.39
N ALA A 97 -4.29 -9.55 12.30
CA ALA A 97 -4.17 -10.52 13.38
C ALA A 97 -2.72 -10.74 13.83
N ALA A 98 -1.77 -10.65 12.90
CA ALA A 98 -0.34 -10.73 13.18
C ALA A 98 0.28 -9.42 13.69
N GLY A 99 -0.49 -8.33 13.84
CA GLY A 99 0.00 -7.03 14.29
C GLY A 99 0.96 -6.33 13.30
N ARG A 100 0.90 -6.68 12.01
CA ARG A 100 1.78 -6.12 10.96
C ARG A 100 1.24 -4.81 10.36
N ILE A 101 0.03 -4.42 10.76
CA ILE A 101 -0.63 -3.21 10.27
C ILE A 101 -1.00 -2.35 11.46
N LEU A 102 -0.59 -1.08 11.41
CA LEU A 102 -1.09 -0.04 12.27
C LEU A 102 -2.25 0.65 11.55
N ALA A 103 -3.48 0.33 11.97
CA ALA A 103 -4.70 0.93 11.44
C ALA A 103 -5.34 1.85 12.50
N SER A 104 -5.63 3.10 12.11
CA SER A 104 -6.29 4.09 12.95
C SER A 104 -7.46 4.71 12.18
N GLY A 105 -8.57 5.01 12.86
CA GLY A 105 -9.78 5.55 12.24
C GLY A 105 -10.74 4.47 11.74
N THR A 106 -12.04 4.81 11.66
CA THR A 106 -13.11 3.84 11.40
C THR A 106 -13.16 3.32 9.96
N ARG A 107 -12.46 3.98 9.04
CA ARG A 107 -12.41 3.60 7.61
C ARG A 107 -11.06 3.01 7.20
N ALA A 108 -10.14 2.77 8.14
CA ALA A 108 -8.81 2.20 7.86
C ALA A 108 -8.88 0.67 7.65
N ASP A 109 -9.68 0.26 6.68
CA ASP A 109 -9.81 -1.12 6.21
C ASP A 109 -9.66 -1.15 4.68
N LEU A 110 -8.65 -1.88 4.20
CA LEU A 110 -8.35 -1.99 2.77
C LEU A 110 -8.83 -3.32 2.15
N THR A 111 -9.57 -4.15 2.89
CA THR A 111 -10.03 -5.49 2.44
C THR A 111 -10.77 -5.41 1.11
N ALA A 112 -11.64 -4.41 0.93
CA ALA A 112 -12.45 -4.26 -0.28
C ALA A 112 -11.64 -3.84 -1.53
N VAL A 113 -10.43 -3.30 -1.34
CA VAL A 113 -9.60 -2.71 -2.41
C VAL A 113 -8.31 -3.49 -2.66
N LEU A 114 -7.97 -4.47 -1.81
CA LEU A 114 -6.85 -5.39 -1.99
C LEU A 114 -7.32 -6.76 -2.50
N PRO A 115 -6.49 -7.51 -3.25
CA PRO A 115 -5.21 -7.10 -3.84
C PRO A 115 -5.41 -6.13 -5.02
N VAL A 116 -4.35 -5.38 -5.39
CA VAL A 116 -4.39 -4.44 -6.53
C VAL A 116 -4.01 -5.09 -7.86
N ARG A 117 -3.32 -6.25 -7.84
CA ARG A 117 -2.93 -7.10 -8.98
C ARG A 117 -2.32 -6.35 -10.20
N PRO A 118 -0.98 -6.32 -10.34
CA PRO A 118 -0.25 -5.67 -11.44
C PRO A 118 -0.28 -6.43 -12.78
#